data_AF-A0A5N5TP88-F1
#
_entry.id   AF-A0A5N5TP88-F1
#
_cell.length_a   1.000
_cell.length_b   1.000
_cell.length_c   1.000
_cell.angle_alpha   90.00
_cell.angle_beta   90.00
_cell.angle_gamma   90.00
#
_symmetry.space_group_name_H-M   'P 1'
#
loop_
_entity.id
_entity.type
_entity.pdbx_description
1 polymer ?
#
loop_
_entity_poly.entity_id
_entity_poly.type
_entity_poly.pdbx_seq_one_letter_code
_entity_poly.pdbx_strand_id
1 'polypeptide(L)'
;INGTFIEAGAYDGETFSNTLNLEKELGWSGLLIEPNPLEYQLLAHYGDQEQTLLKTLLLVEKKYYHMSNATHFTALMVATNLTTVDFFSLDVEGVEMKE
;
A
#
# COMPACT_ATOMS: atom_id res chain seq x y z
N ILE A 1 -8.93 18.53 4.73
CA ILE A 1 -8.39 17.97 6.00
C ILE A 1 -7.23 17.10 5.57
N ASN A 2 -6.04 17.31 6.11
CA ASN A 2 -4.89 16.49 5.77
C ASN A 2 -4.92 15.25 6.66
N GLY A 3 -4.99 14.07 6.06
CA GLY A 3 -4.96 12.80 6.79
C GLY A 3 -3.98 11.82 6.17
N THR A 4 -3.77 10.73 6.89
CA THR A 4 -2.86 9.64 6.54
C THR A 4 -3.58 8.31 6.40
N PHE A 5 -3.37 7.61 5.29
CA PHE A 5 -3.96 6.28 5.08
C PHE A 5 -2.93 5.19 4.85
N ILE A 6 -3.35 3.95 5.08
CA ILE A 6 -2.66 2.76 4.59
C ILE A 6 -3.71 1.86 3.92
N GLU A 7 -3.41 1.36 2.72
CA GLU A 7 -4.23 0.38 2.00
C GLU A 7 -3.38 -0.85 1.70
N ALA A 8 -3.81 -2.01 2.22
CA ALA A 8 -3.21 -3.30 1.96
C ALA A 8 -4.06 -4.10 0.98
N GLY A 9 -3.44 -4.63 -0.07
CA GLY A 9 -4.12 -5.16 -1.25
C GLY A 9 -4.40 -4.07 -2.28
N ALA A 10 -3.44 -3.20 -2.54
CA ALA A 10 -3.65 -2.00 -3.35
C ALA A 10 -3.64 -2.25 -4.88
N TYR A 11 -3.38 -3.48 -5.32
CA TYR A 11 -3.38 -3.89 -6.73
C TYR A 11 -2.50 -3.00 -7.63
N ASP A 12 -3.08 -2.13 -8.47
CA ASP A 12 -2.39 -1.20 -9.38
C ASP A 12 -2.40 0.26 -8.87
N GLY A 13 -3.05 0.53 -7.73
CA GLY A 13 -3.14 1.84 -7.10
C GLY A 13 -4.31 2.71 -7.58
N GLU A 14 -5.07 2.29 -8.58
CA GLU A 14 -6.19 3.06 -9.12
C GLU A 14 -7.47 2.23 -9.28
N THR A 15 -7.35 1.06 -9.89
CA THR A 15 -8.47 0.13 -10.09
C THR A 15 -8.93 -0.40 -8.73
N PHE A 16 -10.22 -0.17 -8.42
CA PHE A 16 -10.85 -0.56 -7.15
C PHE A 16 -10.20 0.01 -5.87
N SER A 17 -9.35 1.03 -5.98
CA SER A 17 -8.70 1.63 -4.80
C SER A 17 -9.73 2.23 -3.84
N ASN A 18 -9.59 1.88 -2.56
CA ASN A 18 -10.41 2.41 -1.47
C ASN A 18 -9.92 3.78 -0.99
N THR A 19 -8.70 4.18 -1.37
CA THR A 19 -8.04 5.39 -0.86
C THR A 19 -7.77 6.46 -1.92
N LEU A 20 -7.96 6.16 -3.21
CA LEU A 20 -7.72 7.10 -4.32
C LEU A 20 -8.48 8.44 -4.16
N ASN A 21 -9.74 8.39 -3.73
CA ASN A 21 -10.52 9.61 -3.49
C ASN A 21 -10.01 10.41 -2.27
N LEU A 22 -9.45 9.76 -1.25
CA LEU A 22 -8.83 10.45 -0.12
C LEU A 22 -7.61 11.26 -0.59
N GLU A 23 -6.82 10.67 -1.48
CA GLU A 23 -5.68 11.35 -2.08
C GLU A 23 -6.10 12.49 -3.02
N LYS A 24 -6.85 12.19 -4.08
CA LYS A 24 -7.15 13.13 -5.17
C LYS A 24 -8.05 14.29 -4.72
N GLU A 25 -9.04 14.03 -3.85
CA GLU A 25 -10.06 15.02 -3.51
C GLU A 25 -9.86 15.65 -2.12
N LEU A 26 -9.27 14.91 -1.17
CA LEU A 26 -9.12 15.38 0.21
C LEU A 26 -7.69 15.81 0.56
N GLY A 27 -6.73 15.59 -0.35
CA GLY A 27 -5.32 15.91 -0.12
C GLY A 27 -4.68 15.03 0.96
N TRP A 28 -5.20 13.83 1.17
CA TRP A 28 -4.58 12.86 2.06
C TRP A 28 -3.33 12.26 1.40
N SER A 29 -2.44 11.75 2.22
CA SER A 29 -1.25 11.03 1.75
C SER A 29 -1.19 9.68 2.44
N GLY A 30 -0.62 8.67 1.82
CA GLY A 30 -0.66 7.35 2.42
C GLY A 30 0.27 6.35 1.78
N LEU A 31 0.13 5.12 2.25
CA LEU A 31 0.94 3.99 1.84
C LEU A 31 0.05 2.94 1.18
N LEU A 32 0.40 2.56 -0.04
CA LEU A 32 -0.18 1.43 -0.76
C LEU A 32 0.74 0.22 -0.63
N ILE A 33 0.16 -0.95 -0.31
CA ILE A 33 0.89 -2.21 -0.11
C ILE A 33 0.26 -3.28 -0.98
N GLU A 34 1.08 -3.91 -1.83
CA GLU A 34 0.66 -5.04 -2.66
C GLU A 34 1.67 -6.20 -2.50
N PRO A 35 1.29 -7.31 -1.82
CA PRO A 35 2.17 -8.46 -1.67
C PRO A 35 2.37 -9.29 -2.94
N ASN A 36 1.45 -9.25 -3.91
CA ASN A 36 1.55 -9.97 -5.17
C ASN A 36 2.61 -9.33 -6.08
N PRO A 37 3.70 -10.04 -6.43
CA PRO A 37 4.80 -9.45 -7.20
C PRO A 37 4.42 -8.97 -8.60
N LEU A 38 3.40 -9.54 -9.24
CA LEU A 38 2.95 -9.13 -10.57
C LEU A 38 2.14 -7.83 -10.48
N GLU A 39 1.25 -7.74 -9.50
CA GLU A 39 0.37 -6.59 -9.30
C GLU A 39 1.17 -5.41 -8.74
N TYR A 40 2.12 -5.68 -7.86
CA TYR A 40 3.11 -4.70 -7.41
C TYR A 40 3.83 -4.00 -8.58
N GLN A 41 4.12 -4.69 -9.68
CA GLN A 41 4.76 -4.03 -10.84
C GLN A 41 3.85 -2.97 -11.45
N LEU A 42 2.54 -3.19 -11.43
CA LEU A 42 1.54 -2.20 -11.85
C LEU A 42 1.50 -1.04 -10.86
N LEU A 43 1.43 -1.33 -9.55
CA LEU A 43 1.45 -0.33 -8.49
C LEU A 43 2.72 0.53 -8.49
N ALA A 44 3.88 -0.07 -8.76
CA ALA A 44 5.14 0.66 -8.88
C ALA A 44 5.11 1.65 -10.06
N HIS A 45 4.50 1.24 -11.18
CA HIS A 45 4.33 2.14 -12.32
C HIS A 45 3.42 3.32 -11.99
N TYR A 46 2.36 3.09 -11.21
CA TYR A 46 1.50 4.16 -10.70
C TYR A 46 2.27 5.16 -9.82
N GLY A 47 3.06 4.66 -8.86
CA GLY A 47 3.88 5.49 -7.97
C GLY A 47 4.98 6.28 -8.67
N ASP A 48 5.42 5.87 -9.85
CA ASP A 48 6.36 6.66 -10.68
C ASP A 48 5.66 7.86 -11.36
N GLN A 49 4.35 7.80 -11.59
CA GLN A 49 3.58 8.84 -12.27
C GLN A 49 2.97 9.86 -11.31
N GLU A 50 2.45 9.40 -10.18
CA GLU A 50 1.88 10.25 -9.15
C GLU A 50 2.95 10.56 -8.10
N GLN A 51 3.17 11.85 -7.80
CA GLN A 51 4.10 12.30 -6.75
C GLN A 51 3.60 11.98 -5.33
N THR A 52 2.93 10.85 -5.15
CA THR A 52 2.54 10.38 -3.85
C THR A 52 3.81 10.05 -3.06
N LEU A 53 3.79 10.27 -1.75
CA LEU A 53 4.80 9.76 -0.81
C LEU A 53 4.73 8.22 -0.70
N LEU A 54 4.50 7.53 -1.81
CA LEU A 54 4.31 6.09 -1.93
C LEU A 54 5.66 5.40 -1.70
N LYS A 55 5.92 5.01 -0.46
CA LYS A 55 6.91 3.98 -0.18
C LYS A 55 6.29 2.62 -0.48
N THR A 56 6.05 2.28 -1.74
CA THR A 56 5.53 0.95 -2.11
C THR A 56 6.45 -0.12 -1.53
N LEU A 57 6.00 -0.79 -0.48
CA LEU A 57 6.82 -1.81 0.18
C LEU A 57 6.54 -3.14 -0.51
N LEU A 58 7.43 -3.55 -1.41
CA LEU A 58 7.48 -4.95 -1.82
C LEU A 58 7.81 -5.75 -0.55
N LEU A 59 6.84 -6.50 0.00
CA LEU A 59 7.08 -7.44 1.09
C LEU A 59 7.92 -8.66 0.63
N VAL A 60 8.64 -8.53 -0.48
CA VAL A 60 9.39 -9.60 -1.14
C VAL A 60 10.76 -9.10 -1.62
N GLU A 61 11.49 -8.33 -0.81
CA GLU A 61 12.94 -8.44 -0.93
C GLU A 61 13.36 -9.81 -0.39
N LYS A 62 13.93 -10.64 -1.28
CA LYS A 62 14.49 -11.99 -1.07
C LYS A 62 15.51 -12.14 0.07
N LYS A 63 15.66 -11.13 0.93
CA LYS A 63 16.50 -11.14 2.14
C LYS A 63 15.71 -11.51 3.41
N TYR A 64 14.38 -11.42 3.40
CA TYR A 64 13.53 -11.66 4.58
C TYR A 64 12.76 -12.99 4.60
N TYR A 65 12.89 -13.83 3.57
CA TYR A 65 12.26 -15.16 3.53
C TYR A 65 12.70 -16.10 4.66
N HIS A 66 13.83 -15.81 5.32
CA HIS A 66 14.30 -16.57 6.49
C HIS A 66 13.86 -16.00 7.84
N MET A 67 13.12 -14.88 7.86
CA MET A 67 12.56 -14.37 9.11
C MET A 67 11.15 -14.91 9.25
N SER A 68 11.01 -15.91 10.10
CA SER A 68 9.76 -16.55 10.53
C SER A 68 8.75 -15.62 11.20
N ASN A 69 8.86 -14.30 11.01
CA ASN A 69 8.04 -13.29 11.67
C ASN A 69 7.55 -12.35 10.59
N ALA A 70 6.24 -12.37 10.32
CA ALA A 70 5.55 -11.30 9.62
C ALA A 70 6.10 -9.95 10.10
N THR A 71 6.46 -9.06 9.17
CA THR A 71 6.77 -7.67 9.52
C THR A 71 5.57 -7.09 10.26
N HIS A 72 5.73 -6.89 11.57
CA HIS A 72 4.65 -6.37 12.40
C HIS A 72 4.31 -4.96 11.93
N PHE A 73 3.05 -4.55 12.04
CA PHE A 73 2.56 -3.22 11.70
C PHE A 73 3.46 -2.09 12.26
N THR A 74 4.07 -2.29 13.43
CA THR A 74 5.04 -1.38 14.05
C THR A 74 6.28 -1.11 13.18
N ALA A 75 6.82 -2.11 12.49
CA ALA A 75 7.98 -1.94 11.61
C ALA A 75 7.65 -1.03 10.43
N LEU A 76 6.42 -1.12 9.92
CA LEU A 76 5.91 -0.26 8.85
C LEU A 76 5.84 1.19 9.29
N MET A 77 5.24 1.44 10.46
CA MET A 77 5.15 2.77 11.07
C MET A 77 6.52 3.42 11.28
N VAL A 78 7.51 2.63 11.72
CA VAL A 78 8.91 3.09 11.86
C VAL A 78 9.53 3.42 10.50
N ALA A 79 9.33 2.58 9.48
CA ALA A 79 9.90 2.78 8.15
C ALA A 79 9.32 4.01 7.41
N THR A 80 8.04 4.33 7.66
CA THR A 80 7.36 5.49 7.07
C THR A 80 7.50 6.75 7.93
N ASN A 81 8.09 6.64 9.14
CA ASN A 81 8.11 7.71 10.14
C ASN A 81 6.70 8.22 10.49
N LEU A 82 5.69 7.36 10.37
CA LEU A 82 4.32 7.66 10.77
C LEU A 82 4.15 7.36 12.26
N THR A 83 3.49 8.27 12.97
CA THR A 83 3.08 8.06 14.37
C THR A 83 1.61 7.69 14.50
N THR A 84 0.81 8.01 13.48
CA THR A 84 -0.64 7.79 13.41
C THR A 84 -1.03 7.37 12.00
N VAL A 85 -2.15 6.66 11.90
CA VAL A 85 -2.84 6.36 10.64
C VAL A 85 -4.31 6.70 10.87
N ASP A 86 -4.86 7.58 10.05
CA ASP A 86 -6.24 8.05 10.17
C ASP A 86 -7.23 7.09 9.50
N PHE A 87 -6.79 6.36 8.48
CA PHE A 87 -7.60 5.35 7.79
C PHE A 87 -6.75 4.13 7.39
N PHE A 88 -7.20 2.93 7.76
CA PHE A 88 -6.56 1.68 7.37
C PHE A 88 -7.56 0.83 6.58
N SER A 89 -7.27 0.60 5.30
CA SER A 89 -8.00 -0.34 4.46
C SER A 89 -7.23 -1.65 4.38
N LEU A 90 -7.94 -2.77 4.48
CA LEU A 90 -7.42 -4.10 4.24
C LEU A 90 -8.37 -4.78 3.29
N ASP A 91 -7.89 -5.04 2.08
CA ASP A 91 -8.61 -5.89 1.15
C ASP A 91 -8.42 -7.35 1.59
N VAL A 92 -9.55 -8.02 1.80
CA VAL A 92 -9.62 -9.44 2.18
C VAL A 92 -10.46 -10.17 1.13
N GLU A 93 -10.22 -9.90 -0.15
CA GLU A 93 -10.80 -10.70 -1.23
C GLU A 93 -9.83 -11.78 -1.73
N GLY A 94 -10.39 -12.98 -1.94
CA GLY A 94 -9.68 -14.11 -2.53
C GLY A 94 -9.85 -14.10 -4.04
N VAL A 95 -8.76 -14.38 -4.78
CA VAL A 95 -8.67 -14.53 -6.25
C VAL A 95 -9.82 -13.86 -7.01
N GLU A 96 -9.60 -12.61 -7.44
CA GLU A 96 -10.49 -11.96 -8.39
C GLU A 96 -10.60 -12.85 -9.65
N MET A 97 -11.78 -13.44 -9.86
CA MET A 97 -12.03 -14.21 -11.07
C MET A 97 -12.08 -13.21 -12.23
N LYS A 98 -11.12 -13.31 -13.14
CA LYS A 98 -11.18 -12.63 -14.43
C LYS A 98 -12.40 -13.18 -15.19
N GLU A 99 -13.43 -12.36 -15.34
CA GLU A 99 -14.53 -12.61 -16.30
C GLU A 99 -14.01 -12.60 -17.75
#